data_AF-A0A1F8MHJ3-F1
#
_entry.id   AF-A0A1F8MHJ3-F1
#
_cell.length_a   1.000
_cell.length_b   1.000
_cell.length_c   1.000
_cell.angle_alpha   90.00
_cell.angle_beta   90.00
_cell.angle_gamma   90.00
#
_symmetry.space_group_name_H-M   'P 1'
#
loop_
_entity.id
_entity.type
_entity.pdbx_description
1 polymer ?
#
loop_
_entity_poly.entity_id
_entity_poly.type
_entity_poly.pdbx_seq_one_letter_code
_entity_poly.pdbx_strand_id
1 'polypeptide(L)'
;MSFKNLADGRRKQALLPILSAANTINGICATFVIRKEIKHLCSLPEHFNEFRKHVNLEGSWNSRSFDRVIRLVHFVSLLIAGLSHPKQNVYWISDEDSLFANTRCSQDVVNLATYFTSYYVKYPLRELGIGTTQIDEADLGLEDLTAVPDLVAGGLAEIATSIAATYGGRIPVGLALSLPAKLSPKANVLADWLADDTQSLKRPTICFDLAETGELGVSRLTLA
;
A
#
# COMPACT_ATOMS: atom_id res chain seq x y z
N MET A 1 5.55 14.12 3.44
CA MET A 1 5.49 14.54 1.99
C MET A 1 4.48 13.67 1.20
N SER A 2 3.77 14.19 0.16
CA SER A 2 2.86 13.36 -0.65
C SER A 2 2.86 13.62 -2.17
N PHE A 3 2.52 12.62 -2.98
CA PHE A 3 2.61 12.67 -4.47
C PHE A 3 1.76 13.78 -5.09
N LYS A 4 0.56 14.03 -4.53
CA LYS A 4 -0.35 15.09 -5.01
C LYS A 4 0.26 16.47 -4.87
N ASN A 5 1.07 16.66 -3.84
CA ASN A 5 1.64 17.95 -3.48
C ASN A 5 3.03 18.20 -4.10
N LEU A 6 3.53 17.31 -4.96
CA LEU A 6 4.79 17.49 -5.70
C LEU A 6 4.74 18.61 -6.76
N ALA A 7 3.61 19.30 -6.91
CA ALA A 7 3.54 20.55 -7.67
C ALA A 7 4.24 21.72 -6.96
N ASP A 8 4.44 21.62 -5.63
CA ASP A 8 5.22 22.58 -4.85
C ASP A 8 6.72 22.47 -5.19
N GLY A 9 7.36 23.62 -5.46
CA GLY A 9 8.74 23.68 -5.91
C GLY A 9 9.76 23.10 -4.92
N ARG A 10 9.55 23.28 -3.60
CA ARG A 10 10.45 22.73 -2.57
C ARG A 10 10.26 21.23 -2.45
N ARG A 11 9.01 20.76 -2.47
CA ARG A 11 8.71 19.32 -2.42
C ARG A 11 9.23 18.59 -3.66
N LYS A 12 9.16 19.23 -4.83
CA LYS A 12 9.74 18.71 -6.07
C LYS A 12 11.27 18.58 -5.98
N GLN A 13 11.95 19.56 -5.39
CA GLN A 13 13.40 19.51 -5.18
C GLN A 13 13.81 18.40 -4.20
N ALA A 14 12.99 18.13 -3.18
CA ALA A 14 13.26 17.10 -2.19
C ALA A 14 12.92 15.66 -2.66
N LEU A 15 12.21 15.49 -3.78
CA LEU A 15 11.85 14.18 -4.32
C LEU A 15 13.08 13.28 -4.56
N LEU A 16 14.06 13.77 -5.33
CA LEU A 16 15.24 12.96 -5.68
C LEU A 16 16.09 12.59 -4.44
N PRO A 17 16.38 13.51 -3.50
CA PRO A 17 17.02 13.17 -2.24
C PRO A 17 16.28 12.08 -1.45
N ILE A 18 14.95 12.17 -1.32
CA ILE A 18 14.15 11.17 -0.60
C ILE A 18 14.22 9.81 -1.29
N LEU A 19 14.06 9.76 -2.62
CA LEU A 19 14.15 8.51 -3.38
C LEU A 19 15.55 7.89 -3.31
N SER A 20 16.60 8.73 -3.30
CA SER A 20 17.98 8.28 -3.12
C SER A 20 18.22 7.74 -1.71
N ALA A 21 17.66 8.38 -0.68
CA ALA A 21 17.75 7.88 0.70
C ALA A 21 16.99 6.55 0.84
N ALA A 22 15.79 6.45 0.26
CA ALA A 22 14.98 5.24 0.26
C ALA A 22 15.69 4.04 -0.37
N ASN A 23 16.53 4.24 -1.40
CA ASN A 23 17.35 3.18 -2.01
C ASN A 23 18.29 2.47 -1.02
N THR A 24 18.67 3.13 0.07
CA THR A 24 19.58 2.57 1.09
C THR A 24 18.87 1.61 2.05
N ILE A 25 17.54 1.61 2.07
CA ILE A 25 16.75 0.72 2.94
C ILE A 25 16.89 -0.72 2.44
N ASN A 26 17.41 -1.61 3.28
CA ASN A 26 17.36 -3.04 3.02
C ASN A 26 15.96 -3.56 3.35
N GLY A 27 15.08 -3.59 2.36
CA GLY A 27 13.69 -3.93 2.58
C GLY A 27 12.86 -4.05 1.31
N ILE A 28 11.54 -4.04 1.49
CA ILE A 28 10.57 -4.19 0.41
C ILE A 28 9.55 -3.04 0.49
N CYS A 29 9.43 -2.27 -0.59
CA CYS A 29 8.32 -1.35 -0.83
C CYS A 29 7.30 -2.07 -1.73
N ALA A 30 6.40 -2.84 -1.11
CA ALA A 30 5.37 -3.59 -1.83
C ALA A 30 4.17 -2.70 -2.15
N THR A 31 3.74 -2.69 -3.41
CA THR A 31 2.56 -1.93 -3.85
C THR A 31 1.49 -2.82 -4.44
N PHE A 32 0.25 -2.59 -4.06
CA PHE A 32 -0.93 -3.29 -4.58
C PHE A 32 -1.77 -2.32 -5.42
N VAL A 33 -1.79 -2.54 -6.74
CA VAL A 33 -2.61 -1.79 -7.69
C VAL A 33 -3.91 -2.55 -7.90
N ILE A 34 -5.03 -1.94 -7.55
CA ILE A 34 -6.35 -2.59 -7.62
C ILE A 34 -7.23 -1.84 -8.60
N ARG A 35 -7.77 -2.55 -9.59
CA ARG A 35 -8.74 -2.00 -10.53
C ARG A 35 -10.00 -1.50 -9.81
N LYS A 36 -10.46 -0.30 -10.17
CA LYS A 36 -11.56 0.40 -9.47
C LYS A 36 -12.89 -0.35 -9.51
N GLU A 37 -13.13 -1.14 -10.54
CA GLU A 37 -14.33 -1.97 -10.68
C GLU A 37 -14.37 -3.12 -9.66
N ILE A 38 -13.23 -3.49 -9.07
CA ILE A 38 -13.16 -4.47 -7.97
C ILE A 38 -13.59 -3.79 -6.67
N LYS A 39 -14.90 -3.81 -6.42
CA LYS A 39 -15.50 -3.17 -5.24
C LYS A 39 -15.18 -3.92 -3.95
N HIS A 40 -15.16 -5.26 -4.00
CA HIS A 40 -15.09 -6.14 -2.84
C HIS A 40 -14.00 -7.18 -3.07
N LEU A 41 -12.80 -6.93 -2.56
CA LEU A 41 -11.69 -7.87 -2.71
C LEU A 41 -11.61 -8.85 -1.54
N CYS A 42 -11.85 -8.34 -0.33
CA CYS A 42 -11.64 -9.09 0.92
C CYS A 42 -12.90 -9.17 1.79
N SER A 43 -13.96 -8.41 1.47
CA SER A 43 -15.21 -8.46 2.22
C SER A 43 -16.41 -8.27 1.31
N LEU A 44 -17.46 -9.06 1.55
CA LEU A 44 -18.78 -8.82 0.97
C LEU A 44 -19.59 -7.91 1.92
N PRO A 45 -20.40 -6.97 1.41
CA PRO A 45 -21.20 -6.06 2.22
C PRO A 45 -22.09 -6.78 3.25
N GLU A 46 -22.66 -7.92 2.87
CA GLU A 46 -23.51 -8.75 3.74
C GLU A 46 -22.79 -9.28 4.98
N HIS A 47 -21.47 -9.49 4.91
CA HIS A 47 -20.69 -10.00 6.04
C HIS A 47 -20.25 -8.90 7.01
N PHE A 48 -20.49 -7.62 6.70
CA PHE A 48 -20.04 -6.49 7.54
C PHE A 48 -20.56 -6.59 8.98
N ASN A 49 -21.86 -6.80 9.15
CA ASN A 49 -22.48 -6.84 10.47
C ASN A 49 -22.06 -8.06 11.29
N GLU A 50 -21.81 -9.18 10.62
CA GLU A 50 -21.31 -10.40 11.26
C GLU A 50 -19.87 -10.20 11.71
N PHE A 51 -19.02 -9.69 10.83
CA PHE A 51 -17.61 -9.43 11.11
C PHE A 51 -17.44 -8.40 12.23
N ARG A 52 -18.26 -7.34 12.21
CA ARG A 52 -18.31 -6.32 13.26
C ARG A 52 -18.57 -6.91 14.64
N LYS A 53 -19.51 -7.85 14.75
CA LYS A 53 -19.82 -8.52 16.02
C LYS A 53 -18.70 -9.47 16.43
N HIS A 54 -18.13 -10.19 15.48
CA HIS A 54 -17.11 -11.21 15.76
C HIS A 54 -15.79 -10.59 16.25
N VAL A 55 -15.36 -9.48 15.64
CA VAL A 55 -14.09 -8.79 15.97
C VAL A 55 -14.28 -7.63 16.96
N ASN A 56 -15.52 -7.44 17.46
CA ASN A 56 -15.89 -6.38 18.40
C ASN A 56 -15.48 -4.97 17.91
N LEU A 57 -15.93 -4.57 16.71
CA LEU A 57 -15.59 -3.28 16.13
C LEU A 57 -16.48 -2.15 16.66
N GLU A 58 -15.86 -1.14 17.24
CA GLU A 58 -16.52 -0.01 17.93
C GLU A 58 -16.57 1.27 17.09
N GLY A 59 -15.71 1.39 16.09
CA GLY A 59 -15.63 2.52 15.17
C GLY A 59 -16.86 2.66 14.27
N SER A 60 -17.18 3.91 13.92
CA SER A 60 -18.25 4.23 12.97
C SER A 60 -17.74 4.17 11.54
N TRP A 61 -17.64 2.96 10.99
CA TRP A 61 -17.20 2.74 9.61
C TRP A 61 -18.37 2.87 8.64
N ASN A 62 -18.21 3.71 7.61
CA ASN A 62 -19.02 3.58 6.39
C ASN A 62 -18.51 2.39 5.56
N SER A 63 -19.35 1.85 4.66
CA SER A 63 -19.02 0.66 3.85
C SER A 63 -17.71 0.80 3.07
N ARG A 64 -17.42 2.00 2.53
CA ARG A 64 -16.20 2.25 1.75
C ARG A 64 -14.94 2.25 2.64
N SER A 65 -15.00 2.91 3.79
CA SER A 65 -13.88 2.95 4.74
C SER A 65 -13.65 1.57 5.37
N PHE A 66 -14.71 0.80 5.63
CA PHE A 66 -14.58 -0.56 6.13
C PHE A 66 -13.88 -1.48 5.12
N ASP A 67 -14.32 -1.51 3.87
CA ASP A 67 -13.70 -2.36 2.86
C ASP A 67 -12.25 -1.93 2.54
N ARG A 68 -11.90 -0.66 2.77
CA ARG A 68 -10.51 -0.20 2.76
C ARG A 68 -9.70 -0.75 3.93
N VAL A 69 -10.21 -0.66 5.17
CA VAL A 69 -9.48 -1.14 6.35
C VAL A 69 -9.27 -2.65 6.30
N ILE A 70 -10.29 -3.41 5.89
CA ILE A 70 -10.19 -4.87 5.75
C ILE A 70 -9.13 -5.24 4.71
N ARG A 71 -9.13 -4.60 3.53
CA ARG A 71 -8.09 -4.84 2.51
C ARG A 71 -6.70 -4.53 3.03
N LEU A 72 -6.53 -3.37 3.65
CA LEU A 72 -5.24 -2.94 4.19
C LEU A 72 -4.71 -3.95 5.21
N VAL A 73 -5.54 -4.29 6.21
CA VAL A 73 -5.14 -5.21 7.27
C VAL A 73 -4.87 -6.61 6.71
N HIS A 74 -5.67 -7.12 5.77
CA HIS A 74 -5.39 -8.39 5.11
C HIS A 74 -4.01 -8.41 4.45
N PHE A 75 -3.70 -7.38 3.64
CA PHE A 75 -2.40 -7.31 2.98
C PHE A 75 -1.25 -7.18 3.96
N VAL A 76 -1.40 -6.34 4.98
CA VAL A 76 -0.38 -6.19 6.03
C VAL A 76 -0.17 -7.52 6.76
N SER A 77 -1.24 -8.22 7.17
CA SER A 77 -1.12 -9.52 7.84
C SER A 77 -0.50 -10.60 6.95
N LEU A 78 -0.78 -10.59 5.63
CA LEU A 78 -0.11 -11.47 4.66
C LEU A 78 1.39 -11.17 4.55
N LEU A 79 1.76 -9.88 4.49
CA LEU A 79 3.15 -9.45 4.47
C LEU A 79 3.88 -9.85 5.76
N ILE A 80 3.24 -9.65 6.92
CA ILE A 80 3.80 -10.11 8.21
C ILE A 80 4.02 -11.62 8.17
N ALA A 81 3.06 -12.41 7.72
CA ALA A 81 3.21 -13.86 7.66
C ALA A 81 4.34 -14.33 6.73
N GLY A 82 4.51 -13.64 5.59
CA GLY A 82 5.55 -13.97 4.62
C GLY A 82 6.94 -13.45 4.95
N LEU A 83 7.05 -12.36 5.72
CA LEU A 83 8.31 -11.64 5.97
C LEU A 83 8.81 -11.71 7.41
N SER A 84 7.97 -12.10 8.37
CA SER A 84 8.38 -12.22 9.76
C SER A 84 9.02 -13.57 10.09
N HIS A 85 9.69 -13.62 11.23
CA HIS A 85 10.33 -14.81 11.78
C HIS A 85 9.85 -15.06 13.22
N PRO A 86 9.84 -16.31 13.71
CA PRO A 86 9.57 -16.60 15.11
C PRO A 86 10.31 -15.67 16.09
N LYS A 87 9.57 -15.14 17.06
CA LYS A 87 10.02 -14.22 18.13
C LYS A 87 10.48 -12.84 17.67
N GLN A 88 10.20 -12.44 16.43
CA GLN A 88 10.47 -11.10 15.93
C GLN A 88 9.49 -10.07 16.52
N ASN A 89 9.99 -8.85 16.77
CA ASN A 89 9.16 -7.67 17.00
C ASN A 89 8.74 -7.07 15.65
N VAL A 90 7.45 -6.82 15.49
CA VAL A 90 6.88 -6.23 14.28
C VAL A 90 6.19 -4.93 14.67
N TYR A 91 6.60 -3.83 14.04
CA TYR A 91 5.98 -2.53 14.22
C TYR A 91 5.41 -2.06 12.88
N TRP A 92 4.11 -1.79 12.85
CA TRP A 92 3.45 -1.15 11.73
C TRP A 92 3.25 0.32 12.05
N ILE A 93 3.93 1.19 11.31
CA ILE A 93 3.73 2.64 11.35
C ILE A 93 2.92 3.06 10.13
N SER A 94 1.79 3.72 10.34
CA SER A 94 0.97 4.32 9.29
C SER A 94 1.14 5.84 9.26
N ASP A 95 0.90 6.46 8.11
CA ASP A 95 0.62 7.89 8.08
C ASP A 95 -0.70 8.20 8.81
N GLU A 96 -0.91 9.47 9.13
CA GLU A 96 -2.16 9.95 9.70
C GLU A 96 -3.27 10.02 8.65
N ASP A 97 -3.84 8.87 8.35
CA ASP A 97 -4.97 8.76 7.44
C ASP A 97 -6.31 8.64 8.17
N SER A 98 -7.38 8.64 7.38
CA SER A 98 -8.75 8.52 7.88
C SER A 98 -9.09 7.19 8.58
N LEU A 99 -8.24 6.16 8.47
CA LEU A 99 -8.42 4.87 9.15
C LEU A 99 -8.01 4.98 10.63
N PHE A 100 -7.11 5.91 10.96
CA PHE A 100 -6.68 6.20 12.33
C PHE A 100 -7.27 7.51 12.88
N ALA A 101 -8.40 7.97 12.30
CA ALA A 101 -9.00 9.28 12.61
C ALA A 101 -9.42 9.49 14.07
N ASN A 102 -9.61 8.41 14.85
CA ASN A 102 -9.90 8.47 16.29
C ASN A 102 -9.51 7.15 16.97
N THR A 103 -9.43 7.17 18.30
CA THR A 103 -9.01 6.02 19.11
C THR A 103 -9.83 4.75 18.86
N ARG A 104 -11.14 4.86 18.60
CA ARG A 104 -11.97 3.67 18.31
C ARG A 104 -11.63 3.06 16.95
N CYS A 105 -11.43 3.88 15.93
CA CYS A 105 -10.97 3.38 14.63
C CYS A 105 -9.57 2.75 14.73
N SER A 106 -8.66 3.37 15.48
CA SER A 106 -7.33 2.80 15.73
C SER A 106 -7.41 1.46 16.47
N GLN A 107 -8.26 1.35 17.48
CA GLN A 107 -8.48 0.09 18.20
C GLN A 107 -9.07 -1.00 17.29
N ASP A 108 -10.00 -0.63 16.42
CA ASP A 108 -10.57 -1.55 15.43
C ASP A 108 -9.49 -2.06 14.47
N VAL A 109 -8.59 -1.19 13.98
CA VAL A 109 -7.45 -1.61 13.15
C VAL A 109 -6.57 -2.61 13.90
N VAL A 110 -6.28 -2.37 15.18
CA VAL A 110 -5.50 -3.29 16.02
C VAL A 110 -6.20 -4.64 16.18
N ASN A 111 -7.51 -4.63 16.45
CA ASN A 111 -8.31 -5.86 16.61
C ASN A 111 -8.33 -6.66 15.30
N LEU A 112 -8.56 -5.99 14.18
CA LEU A 112 -8.52 -6.59 12.84
C LEU A 112 -7.15 -7.17 12.52
N ALA A 113 -6.08 -6.41 12.79
CA ALA A 113 -4.72 -6.86 12.51
C ALA A 113 -4.34 -8.06 13.36
N THR A 114 -4.72 -8.07 14.63
CA THR A 114 -4.54 -9.21 15.52
C THR A 114 -5.30 -10.43 15.00
N TYR A 115 -6.57 -10.23 14.63
CA TYR A 115 -7.41 -11.29 14.08
C TYR A 115 -6.77 -11.92 12.83
N PHE A 116 -6.52 -11.16 11.77
CA PHE A 116 -5.96 -11.71 10.53
C PHE A 116 -4.54 -12.26 10.68
N THR A 117 -3.70 -11.61 11.48
CA THR A 117 -2.34 -12.11 11.74
C THR A 117 -2.39 -13.46 12.46
N SER A 118 -3.34 -13.68 13.37
CA SER A 118 -3.51 -15.00 14.03
C SER A 118 -3.88 -16.12 13.07
N TYR A 119 -4.56 -15.80 11.95
CA TYR A 119 -4.87 -16.78 10.91
C TYR A 119 -3.66 -17.08 10.02
N TYR A 120 -2.86 -16.09 9.65
CA TYR A 120 -1.77 -16.28 8.70
C TYR A 120 -0.44 -16.68 9.35
N VAL A 121 -0.13 -16.16 10.54
CA VAL A 121 1.12 -16.43 11.25
C VAL A 121 0.96 -17.66 12.15
N LYS A 122 1.68 -18.74 11.82
CA LYS A 122 1.59 -20.02 12.55
C LYS A 122 2.63 -20.20 13.65
N TYR A 123 3.36 -19.14 13.99
CA TYR A 123 4.43 -19.11 14.97
C TYR A 123 4.28 -17.91 15.91
N PRO A 124 4.82 -17.95 17.14
CA PRO A 124 4.73 -16.83 18.06
C PRO A 124 5.63 -15.67 17.59
N LEU A 125 5.04 -14.49 17.42
CA LEU A 125 5.75 -13.21 17.40
C LEU A 125 6.07 -12.79 18.85
N ARG A 126 6.98 -11.83 19.02
CA ARG A 126 7.25 -11.25 20.36
C ARG A 126 6.31 -10.08 20.63
N GLU A 127 6.40 -9.04 19.82
CA GLU A 127 5.54 -7.86 19.91
C GLU A 127 4.97 -7.54 18.52
N LEU A 128 3.70 -7.18 18.47
CA LEU A 128 3.04 -6.58 17.31
C LEU A 128 2.52 -5.21 17.72
N GLY A 129 3.29 -4.16 17.40
CA GLY A 129 2.93 -2.78 17.68
C GLY A 129 2.34 -2.10 16.44
N ILE A 130 1.34 -1.25 16.63
CA ILE A 130 0.76 -0.43 15.57
C ILE A 130 0.76 1.03 16.05
N GLY A 131 1.30 1.92 15.24
CA GLY A 131 1.41 3.35 15.53
C GLY A 131 1.17 4.19 14.28
N THR A 132 1.09 5.50 14.48
CA THR A 132 1.04 6.48 13.40
C THR A 132 2.26 7.40 13.47
N THR A 133 2.48 8.21 12.44
CA THR A 133 3.49 9.28 12.45
C THR A 133 3.28 10.32 13.56
N GLN A 134 2.20 10.28 14.34
CA GLN A 134 2.03 11.17 15.51
C GLN A 134 3.06 10.90 16.61
N ILE A 135 3.66 9.71 16.63
CA ILE A 135 4.71 9.36 17.58
C ILE A 135 6.07 9.94 17.17
N ASP A 136 6.17 10.50 15.98
CA ASP A 136 7.40 11.04 15.43
C ASP A 136 7.89 12.22 16.28
N GLU A 137 9.21 12.33 16.40
CA GLU A 137 9.82 13.40 17.16
C GLU A 137 10.09 14.62 16.25
N ALA A 138 10.86 15.60 16.72
CA ALA A 138 11.11 16.83 15.97
C ALA A 138 11.89 16.62 14.65
N ASP A 139 12.49 15.45 14.43
CA ASP A 139 13.30 15.11 13.25
C ASP A 139 12.49 14.59 12.06
N LEU A 140 11.20 14.27 12.24
CA LEU A 140 10.26 13.87 11.20
C LEU A 140 10.67 12.60 10.42
N GLY A 141 11.46 11.72 11.04
CA GLY A 141 12.00 10.52 10.38
C GLY A 141 10.93 9.51 9.97
N LEU A 142 9.86 9.35 10.77
CA LEU A 142 8.73 8.49 10.42
C LEU A 142 7.85 9.11 9.34
N GLU A 143 7.69 10.43 9.33
CA GLU A 143 6.99 11.12 8.24
C GLU A 143 7.71 10.94 6.91
N ASP A 144 9.03 11.07 6.88
CA ASP A 144 9.82 10.84 5.66
C ASP A 144 9.80 9.37 5.23
N LEU A 145 9.85 8.42 6.17
CA LEU A 145 9.74 7.00 5.86
C LEU A 145 8.37 6.63 5.27
N THR A 146 7.29 7.14 5.87
CA THR A 146 5.91 6.89 5.42
C THR A 146 5.55 7.67 4.15
N ALA A 147 6.31 8.73 3.81
CA ALA A 147 6.15 9.43 2.53
C ALA A 147 6.55 8.56 1.33
N VAL A 148 7.52 7.64 1.47
CA VAL A 148 7.95 6.75 0.38
C VAL A 148 6.80 5.93 -0.20
N PRO A 149 6.02 5.15 0.59
CA PRO A 149 4.88 4.40 0.05
C PRO A 149 3.78 5.30 -0.53
N ASP A 150 3.51 6.50 0.00
CA ASP A 150 2.55 7.44 -0.63
C ASP A 150 3.04 7.91 -2.01
N LEU A 151 4.32 8.29 -2.11
CA LEU A 151 4.94 8.71 -3.37
C LEU A 151 4.84 7.60 -4.41
N VAL A 152 5.18 6.37 -4.02
CA VAL A 152 5.11 5.19 -4.89
C VAL A 152 3.68 4.88 -5.31
N ALA A 153 2.74 4.81 -4.37
CA ALA A 153 1.34 4.53 -4.66
C ALA A 153 0.72 5.60 -5.58
N GLY A 154 1.03 6.87 -5.35
CA GLY A 154 0.57 7.97 -6.18
C GLY A 154 1.15 7.93 -7.60
N GLY A 155 2.45 7.68 -7.74
CA GLY A 155 3.12 7.53 -9.03
C GLY A 155 2.61 6.32 -9.81
N LEU A 156 2.53 5.16 -9.17
CA LEU A 156 2.02 3.93 -9.79
C LEU A 156 0.55 4.06 -10.19
N ALA A 157 -0.28 4.76 -9.43
CA ALA A 157 -1.66 5.01 -9.82
C ALA A 157 -1.75 5.80 -11.14
N GLU A 158 -0.89 6.81 -11.33
CA GLU A 158 -0.82 7.58 -12.59
C GLU A 158 -0.28 6.71 -13.74
N ILE A 159 0.83 6.00 -13.50
CA ILE A 159 1.46 5.11 -14.49
C ILE A 159 0.49 4.01 -14.95
N ALA A 160 -0.10 3.28 -14.01
CA ALA A 160 -1.03 2.20 -14.28
C ALA A 160 -2.29 2.69 -15.00
N THR A 161 -2.82 3.86 -14.62
CA THR A 161 -3.97 4.48 -15.32
C THR A 161 -3.60 4.83 -16.77
N SER A 162 -2.41 5.36 -17.00
CA SER A 162 -1.93 5.73 -18.34
C SER A 162 -1.70 4.50 -19.22
N ILE A 163 -1.10 3.44 -18.68
CA ILE A 163 -0.96 2.14 -19.35
C ILE A 163 -2.35 1.59 -19.69
N ALA A 164 -3.26 1.51 -18.71
CA ALA A 164 -4.61 1.01 -18.94
C ALA A 164 -5.34 1.80 -20.03
N ALA A 165 -5.26 3.13 -20.02
CA ALA A 165 -5.88 3.97 -21.05
C ALA A 165 -5.31 3.72 -22.46
N THR A 166 -4.03 3.37 -22.56
CA THR A 166 -3.36 3.07 -23.83
C THR A 166 -3.74 1.67 -24.36
N TYR A 167 -3.94 0.70 -23.48
CA TYR A 167 -4.16 -0.71 -23.83
C TYR A 167 -5.59 -1.19 -23.51
N GLY A 168 -6.61 -0.42 -23.92
CA GLY A 168 -8.00 -0.87 -23.89
C GLY A 168 -8.61 -1.03 -22.49
N GLY A 169 -8.12 -0.26 -21.52
CA GLY A 169 -8.60 -0.25 -20.14
C GLY A 169 -7.98 -1.30 -19.24
N ARG A 170 -6.88 -1.96 -19.67
CA ARG A 170 -6.23 -3.05 -18.94
C ARG A 170 -4.73 -2.88 -18.87
N ILE A 171 -4.12 -3.48 -17.86
CA ILE A 171 -2.66 -3.55 -17.74
C ILE A 171 -2.21 -4.86 -18.39
N PRO A 172 -1.55 -4.84 -19.57
CA PRO A 172 -1.11 -6.08 -20.20
C PRO A 172 -0.07 -6.78 -19.33
N VAL A 173 -0.14 -8.11 -19.27
CA VAL A 173 0.73 -8.94 -18.43
C VAL A 173 1.71 -9.71 -19.30
N GLY A 174 2.96 -9.80 -18.88
CA GLY A 174 3.99 -10.58 -19.58
C GLY A 174 4.49 -9.96 -20.88
N LEU A 175 4.19 -8.68 -21.13
CA LEU A 175 4.65 -7.94 -22.30
C LEU A 175 5.56 -6.80 -21.86
N ALA A 176 6.68 -6.62 -22.57
CA ALA A 176 7.49 -5.42 -22.47
C ALA A 176 6.80 -4.30 -23.25
N LEU A 177 6.43 -3.22 -22.56
CA LEU A 177 5.69 -2.10 -23.12
C LEU A 177 6.47 -0.83 -22.91
N SER A 178 6.52 0.04 -23.92
CA SER A 178 6.99 1.40 -23.71
C SER A 178 6.02 2.15 -22.80
N LEU A 179 6.56 2.93 -21.86
CA LEU A 179 5.75 3.82 -21.05
C LEU A 179 4.98 4.80 -21.95
N PRO A 180 3.70 5.08 -21.66
CA PRO A 180 2.92 6.02 -22.46
C PRO A 180 3.54 7.42 -22.44
N ALA A 181 3.48 8.14 -23.56
CA ALA A 181 4.07 9.48 -23.70
C ALA A 181 3.43 10.56 -22.78
N LYS A 182 2.27 10.28 -22.16
CA LYS A 182 1.49 11.24 -21.36
C LYS A 182 1.65 11.02 -19.85
N LEU A 183 2.87 10.88 -19.36
CA LEU A 183 3.14 10.88 -17.91
C LEU A 183 3.55 12.29 -17.47
N SER A 184 3.16 12.68 -16.25
CA SER A 184 3.66 13.92 -15.66
C SER A 184 5.17 13.79 -15.38
N PRO A 185 5.93 14.91 -15.33
CA PRO A 185 7.37 14.85 -15.04
C PRO A 185 7.71 14.13 -13.73
N LYS A 186 6.86 14.24 -12.71
CA LYS A 186 7.03 13.54 -11.43
C LYS A 186 6.77 12.03 -11.54
N ALA A 187 5.83 11.62 -12.38
CA ALA A 187 5.56 10.21 -12.63
C ALA A 187 6.68 9.57 -13.45
N ASN A 188 7.30 10.30 -14.39
CA ASN A 188 8.50 9.81 -15.10
C ASN A 188 9.66 9.54 -14.15
N VAL A 189 9.98 10.49 -13.25
CA VAL A 189 11.03 10.30 -12.24
C VAL A 189 10.76 9.07 -11.37
N LEU A 190 9.51 8.86 -10.95
CA LEU A 190 9.14 7.67 -10.19
C LEU A 190 9.18 6.40 -11.04
N ALA A 191 8.80 6.45 -12.31
CA ALA A 191 8.87 5.30 -13.21
C ALA A 191 10.31 4.82 -13.37
N ASP A 192 11.25 5.74 -13.60
CA ASP A 192 12.68 5.45 -13.68
C ASP A 192 13.20 4.85 -12.36
N TRP A 193 12.84 5.46 -11.23
CA TRP A 193 13.23 4.96 -9.90
C TRP A 193 12.63 3.59 -9.56
N LEU A 194 11.39 3.32 -10.00
CA LEU A 194 10.72 2.04 -9.82
C LEU A 194 11.29 0.93 -10.73
N ALA A 195 11.77 1.30 -11.93
CA ALA A 195 12.37 0.39 -12.90
C ALA A 195 13.80 -0.03 -12.51
N ASP A 196 14.53 0.81 -11.77
CA ASP A 196 15.84 0.44 -11.22
C ASP A 196 15.69 -0.75 -10.25
N ASP A 197 16.30 -1.89 -10.52
CA ASP A 197 16.27 -3.08 -9.66
C ASP A 197 17.60 -3.33 -8.91
N THR A 198 18.58 -2.45 -9.12
CA THR A 198 19.95 -2.56 -8.61
C THR A 198 20.08 -2.18 -7.13
N GLN A 199 19.06 -1.51 -6.58
CA GLN A 199 19.07 -0.95 -5.22
C GLN A 199 18.69 -1.97 -4.14
N SER A 200 19.02 -1.67 -2.89
CA SER A 200 18.70 -2.54 -1.72
C SER A 200 17.20 -2.63 -1.48
N LEU A 201 16.47 -1.52 -1.64
CA LEU A 201 15.02 -1.50 -1.49
C LEU A 201 14.37 -2.15 -2.72
N LYS A 202 13.77 -3.33 -2.54
CA LYS A 202 13.04 -4.02 -3.60
C LYS A 202 11.61 -3.48 -3.73
N ARG A 203 11.11 -3.34 -4.95
CA ARG A 203 9.87 -2.60 -5.25
C ARG A 203 8.83 -3.44 -6.02
N PRO A 204 8.34 -4.57 -5.47
CA PRO A 204 7.37 -5.40 -6.17
C PRO A 204 6.02 -4.68 -6.29
N THR A 205 5.44 -4.70 -7.50
CA THR A 205 4.09 -4.19 -7.76
C THR A 205 3.18 -5.34 -8.15
N ILE A 206 2.13 -5.57 -7.36
CA ILE A 206 1.11 -6.59 -7.59
C ILE A 206 -0.15 -5.90 -8.12
N CYS A 207 -0.68 -6.39 -9.24
CA CYS A 207 -1.88 -5.86 -9.88
C CYS A 207 -3.05 -6.84 -9.71
N PHE A 208 -4.19 -6.31 -9.27
CA PHE A 208 -5.48 -6.98 -9.27
C PHE A 208 -6.35 -6.38 -10.39
N ASP A 209 -6.71 -7.20 -11.37
CA ASP A 209 -7.55 -6.83 -12.51
C ASP A 209 -8.70 -7.86 -12.66
N LEU A 210 -9.64 -7.58 -13.56
CA LEU A 210 -10.71 -8.48 -13.95
C LEU A 210 -10.42 -9.02 -15.36
N ALA A 211 -10.42 -10.34 -15.50
CA ALA A 211 -10.37 -11.02 -16.78
C ALA A 211 -11.58 -10.66 -17.67
N GLU A 212 -11.54 -11.01 -18.97
CA GLU A 212 -12.73 -10.86 -19.85
C GLU A 212 -13.93 -11.64 -19.34
N THR A 213 -13.69 -12.77 -18.66
CA THR A 213 -14.69 -13.61 -18.00
C THR A 213 -15.30 -12.96 -16.76
N GLY A 214 -14.76 -11.83 -16.28
CA GLY A 214 -15.15 -11.18 -15.03
C GLY A 214 -14.49 -11.78 -13.78
N GLU A 215 -13.64 -12.80 -13.96
CA GLU A 215 -12.88 -13.41 -12.86
C GLU A 215 -11.74 -12.49 -12.38
N LEU A 216 -11.40 -12.60 -11.09
CA LEU A 216 -10.28 -11.87 -10.51
C LEU A 216 -8.95 -12.42 -11.03
N GLY A 217 -8.16 -11.57 -11.68
CA GLY A 217 -6.79 -11.86 -12.08
C GLY A 217 -5.77 -11.17 -11.17
N VAL A 218 -4.68 -11.86 -10.88
CA VAL A 218 -3.54 -11.31 -10.15
C VAL A 218 -2.29 -11.42 -11.00
N SER A 219 -1.54 -10.34 -11.16
CA SER A 219 -0.31 -10.30 -11.94
C SER A 219 0.75 -9.42 -11.27
N ARG A 220 1.98 -9.51 -11.76
CA ARG A 220 3.07 -8.60 -11.36
C ARG A 220 3.29 -7.57 -12.46
N LEU A 221 3.31 -6.30 -12.09
CA LEU A 221 3.76 -5.22 -12.98
C LEU A 221 5.26 -5.01 -12.76
N THR A 222 6.02 -5.12 -13.84
CA THR A 222 7.46 -4.82 -13.88
C THR A 222 7.67 -3.65 -14.82
N LEU A 223 8.29 -2.59 -14.31
CA LEU A 223 8.79 -1.49 -15.14
C LEU A 223 10.24 -1.83 -15.52
N ALA A 224 10.60 -1.65 -16.78
CA ALA A 224 11.91 -1.96 -17.36
C ALA A 224 12.28 -0.93 -18.42
#